data_AF-A0A8H5FFX6-F1
#
_entry.id   AF-A0A8H5FFX6-F1
#
_cell.length_a   1.000
_cell.length_b   1.000
_cell.length_c   1.000
_cell.angle_alpha   90.00
_cell.angle_beta   90.00
_cell.angle_gamma   90.00
#
_symmetry.space_group_name_H-M   'P 1'
#
loop_
_entity.id
_entity.type
_entity.pdbx_description
1 polymer ?
#
loop_
_entity_poly.entity_id
_entity_poly.type
_entity_poly.pdbx_seq_one_letter_code
_entity_poly.pdbx_strand_id
1 'polypeptide(L)'
;MEWYEPYQKLMPGPQAKLLRVWDRFGVPHKESKQVFGNPLTIIGISVDTESMTLNLPLEARDDLLQELDLWCDDSGQFARKGAALRRWQQLAGWLNWSFNVYPLLRPCLANVYMKMRGKSNPKGKIRPNNAVRSDLTWARNHIVASSGVHLLKCAHWDPHDEADITVFCDASLQGMGFWIKSLNLGLYADTIDTQGEEFIFFHESLCVLSALHYMDVELGMPRRATIFTDNSNTVDIFNSLAASPRINPILKAACDIALESCSGFKVLFVPGINNQIADALSRFDFDRATSLSPGIKLRRFTPPRVTLGEHL
;
A
#
# COMPACT_ATOMS: atom_id res chain seq x y z
N MET A 1 31.49 -8.90 -24.44
CA MET A 1 31.49 -10.33 -24.08
C MET A 1 32.93 -10.78 -23.84
N GLU A 2 33.15 -11.75 -22.97
CA GLU A 2 34.46 -12.36 -22.69
C GLU A 2 34.31 -13.88 -22.61
N TRP A 3 35.32 -14.63 -23.02
CA TRP A 3 35.35 -16.08 -22.85
C TRP A 3 35.62 -16.43 -21.38
N TYR A 4 34.78 -17.29 -20.82
CA TYR A 4 34.93 -17.81 -19.46
C TYR A 4 35.19 -19.32 -19.50
N GLU A 5 36.42 -19.70 -19.22
CA GLU A 5 36.97 -21.05 -19.40
C GLU A 5 36.25 -22.12 -18.54
N PRO A 6 35.92 -21.89 -17.25
CA PRO A 6 35.28 -22.94 -16.45
C PRO A 6 33.91 -23.40 -16.97
N TYR A 7 33.22 -22.56 -17.75
CA TYR A 7 31.95 -22.91 -18.40
C TYR A 7 32.03 -23.02 -19.93
N GLN A 8 33.21 -22.82 -20.52
CA GLN A 8 33.43 -22.89 -21.97
C GLN A 8 32.41 -22.05 -22.79
N LYS A 9 32.15 -20.81 -22.36
CA LYS A 9 31.17 -19.93 -23.05
C LYS A 9 31.53 -18.45 -23.00
N LEU A 10 30.96 -17.69 -23.95
CA LEU A 10 31.00 -16.22 -23.92
C LEU A 10 29.99 -15.68 -22.90
N MET A 11 30.45 -14.79 -22.02
CA MET A 11 29.65 -14.16 -20.99
C MET A 11 29.83 -12.63 -21.00
N PRO A 12 28.92 -11.86 -20.38
CA PRO A 12 29.14 -10.43 -20.14
C PRO A 12 30.46 -10.20 -19.41
N GLY A 13 31.25 -9.21 -19.88
CA GLY A 13 32.60 -8.95 -19.35
C GLY A 13 32.63 -8.75 -17.82
N PRO A 14 31.76 -7.90 -17.24
CA PRO A 14 31.67 -7.75 -15.78
C PRO A 14 31.38 -9.06 -15.03
N GLN A 15 30.47 -9.89 -15.56
CA GLN A 15 30.12 -11.18 -14.95
C GLN A 15 31.30 -12.15 -15.01
N ALA A 16 31.97 -12.28 -16.16
CA ALA A 16 33.16 -13.13 -16.30
C ALA A 16 34.29 -12.70 -15.35
N LYS A 17 34.50 -11.39 -15.18
CA LYS A 17 35.49 -10.85 -14.22
C LYS A 17 35.14 -11.21 -12.78
N LEU A 18 33.87 -11.09 -12.38
CA LEU A 18 33.41 -11.48 -11.05
C LEU A 18 33.61 -12.98 -10.80
N LEU A 19 33.28 -13.82 -11.78
CA LEU A 19 33.47 -15.27 -11.67
C LEU A 19 34.95 -15.63 -11.49
N ARG A 20 35.86 -15.01 -12.25
CA ARG A 20 37.31 -15.21 -12.07
C ARG A 20 37.80 -14.78 -10.68
N VAL A 21 37.18 -13.76 -10.08
CA VAL A 21 37.46 -13.37 -8.68
C VAL A 21 36.98 -14.46 -7.72
N TRP A 22 35.78 -15.01 -7.93
CA TRP A 22 35.27 -16.13 -7.14
C TRP A 22 36.13 -17.39 -7.28
N ASP A 23 36.59 -17.73 -8.48
CA ASP A 23 37.54 -18.81 -8.73
C ASP A 23 38.82 -18.61 -7.90
N ARG A 24 39.38 -17.40 -7.92
CA ARG A 24 40.60 -17.05 -7.15
C ARG A 24 40.40 -17.21 -5.65
N PHE A 25 39.21 -16.94 -5.13
CA PHE A 25 38.88 -17.08 -3.71
C PHE A 25 38.29 -18.45 -3.33
N GLY A 26 38.12 -19.36 -4.30
CA GLY A 26 37.48 -20.65 -4.06
C GLY A 26 35.99 -20.55 -3.69
N VAL A 27 35.30 -19.48 -4.11
CA VAL A 27 33.86 -19.32 -3.87
C VAL A 27 33.08 -20.19 -4.87
N PRO A 28 32.30 -21.19 -4.40
CA PRO A 28 31.61 -22.10 -5.31
C PRO A 28 30.48 -21.40 -6.06
N HIS A 29 30.41 -21.65 -7.37
CA HIS A 29 29.33 -21.16 -8.22
C HIS A 29 28.89 -22.25 -9.22
N LYS A 30 27.63 -22.15 -9.67
CA LYS A 30 27.04 -23.07 -10.65
C LYS A 30 26.65 -22.32 -11.90
N GLU A 31 26.94 -22.91 -13.06
CA GLU A 31 26.65 -22.31 -14.36
C GLU A 31 25.16 -21.99 -14.52
N SER A 32 24.28 -22.88 -14.07
CA SER A 32 22.83 -22.72 -14.14
C SER A 32 22.29 -21.51 -13.36
N LYS A 33 23.10 -20.93 -12.47
CA LYS A 33 22.77 -19.69 -11.74
C LYS A 33 23.42 -18.44 -12.36
N GLN A 34 24.27 -18.60 -13.37
CA GLN A 34 24.96 -17.51 -14.06
C GLN A 34 24.21 -17.09 -15.32
N VAL A 35 22.97 -16.63 -15.12
CA VAL A 35 22.10 -16.11 -16.17
C VAL A 35 22.38 -14.64 -16.43
N PHE A 36 22.15 -14.18 -17.66
CA PHE A 36 22.25 -12.78 -18.08
C PHE A 36 21.29 -12.50 -19.24
N GLY A 37 20.91 -11.24 -19.43
CA GLY A 37 19.94 -10.82 -20.45
C GLY A 37 18.85 -9.94 -19.85
N ASN A 38 17.77 -9.77 -20.60
CA ASN A 38 16.55 -9.08 -20.18
C ASN A 38 15.33 -9.82 -20.75
N PRO A 39 14.28 -10.11 -19.96
CA PRO A 39 14.19 -9.96 -18.50
C PRO A 39 14.98 -11.03 -17.73
N LEU A 40 15.20 -10.82 -16.43
CA LEU A 40 15.86 -11.78 -15.54
C LEU A 40 15.06 -12.02 -14.26
N THR A 41 14.93 -13.28 -13.86
CA THR A 41 14.36 -13.61 -12.54
C THR A 41 15.43 -13.51 -11.45
N ILE A 42 15.31 -12.51 -10.58
CA ILE A 42 16.18 -12.28 -9.43
C ILE A 42 15.37 -12.53 -8.17
N ILE A 43 15.85 -13.42 -7.29
CA ILE A 43 15.18 -13.80 -6.03
C ILE A 43 13.68 -14.15 -6.19
N GLY A 44 13.26 -14.69 -7.35
CA GLY A 44 11.86 -15.04 -7.63
C GLY A 44 10.98 -13.86 -8.10
N ILE A 45 11.60 -12.75 -8.51
CA ILE A 45 10.97 -11.57 -9.11
C ILE A 45 11.52 -11.41 -10.53
N SER A 46 10.63 -11.28 -11.52
CA SER A 46 11.01 -10.93 -12.89
C SER A 46 11.39 -9.46 -12.96
N VAL A 47 12.63 -9.18 -13.35
CA VAL A 47 13.18 -7.84 -13.51
C VAL A 47 13.36 -7.59 -14.99
N ASP A 48 12.62 -6.61 -15.51
CA ASP A 48 12.76 -6.13 -16.89
C ASP A 48 13.37 -4.73 -16.88
N THR A 49 14.61 -4.63 -17.35
CA THR A 49 15.36 -3.37 -17.42
C THR A 49 15.02 -2.53 -18.65
N GLU A 50 14.36 -3.08 -19.66
CA GLU A 50 13.90 -2.29 -20.83
C GLU A 50 12.62 -1.55 -20.50
N SER A 51 11.64 -2.25 -19.91
CA SER A 51 10.40 -1.63 -19.44
C SER A 51 10.55 -0.96 -18.06
N MET A 52 11.70 -1.15 -17.40
CA MET A 52 11.97 -0.75 -16.02
C MET A 52 10.84 -1.22 -15.10
N THR A 53 10.49 -2.50 -15.15
CA THR A 53 9.43 -3.12 -14.33
C THR A 53 9.94 -4.27 -13.47
N LEU A 54 9.32 -4.41 -12.30
CA LEU A 54 9.36 -5.60 -11.46
C LEU A 54 8.00 -6.29 -11.56
N ASN A 55 8.02 -7.59 -11.82
CA ASN A 55 6.82 -8.42 -11.92
C ASN A 55 7.03 -9.75 -11.20
N LEU A 56 5.93 -10.42 -10.85
CA LEU A 56 6.03 -11.86 -10.58
C LEU A 56 6.39 -12.59 -11.88
N PRO A 57 7.21 -13.65 -11.83
CA PRO A 57 7.33 -14.58 -12.95
C PRO A 57 5.93 -15.03 -13.40
N LEU A 58 5.73 -15.16 -14.72
CA LEU A 58 4.40 -15.41 -15.30
C LEU A 58 3.68 -16.59 -14.64
N GLU A 59 4.36 -17.73 -14.50
CA GLU A 59 3.82 -18.93 -13.84
C GLU A 59 3.41 -18.66 -12.39
N ALA A 60 4.23 -17.94 -11.63
CA ALA A 60 3.92 -17.62 -10.23
C ALA A 60 2.74 -16.64 -10.10
N ARG A 61 2.58 -15.74 -11.07
CA ARG A 61 1.40 -14.85 -11.15
C ARG A 61 0.15 -15.66 -11.46
N ASP A 62 0.22 -16.56 -12.43
CA ASP A 62 -0.92 -17.39 -12.85
C ASP A 62 -1.35 -18.34 -11.71
N ASP A 63 -0.40 -18.97 -11.02
CA ASP A 63 -0.68 -19.81 -9.85
C ASP A 63 -1.36 -19.03 -8.71
N LEU A 64 -0.90 -17.80 -8.45
CA LEU A 64 -1.52 -16.93 -7.45
C LEU A 64 -2.96 -16.53 -7.85
N LEU A 65 -3.17 -16.17 -9.12
CA LEU A 65 -4.50 -15.80 -9.62
C LEU A 65 -5.47 -16.99 -9.57
N GLN A 66 -5.01 -18.19 -9.95
CA GLN A 66 -5.80 -19.42 -9.85
C GLN A 66 -6.18 -19.75 -8.40
N GLU A 67 -5.25 -19.58 -7.45
CA GLU A 67 -5.61 -19.78 -6.05
C GLU A 67 -6.61 -18.72 -5.60
N LEU A 68 -6.40 -17.43 -5.92
CA LEU A 68 -7.34 -16.34 -5.60
C LEU A 68 -8.74 -16.60 -6.16
N ASP A 69 -8.87 -17.11 -7.39
CA ASP A 69 -10.16 -17.47 -8.00
C ASP A 69 -10.98 -18.43 -7.13
N LEU A 70 -10.32 -19.37 -6.45
CA LEU A 70 -10.99 -20.30 -5.54
C LEU A 70 -11.53 -19.61 -4.29
N TRP A 71 -10.81 -18.61 -3.77
CA TRP A 71 -11.21 -17.85 -2.59
C TRP A 71 -12.29 -16.80 -2.91
N CYS A 72 -12.25 -16.28 -4.14
CA CYS A 72 -13.20 -15.31 -4.67
C CYS A 72 -14.51 -15.92 -5.17
N ASP A 73 -14.64 -17.26 -5.17
CA ASP A 73 -15.79 -18.02 -5.68
C ASP A 73 -17.16 -17.42 -5.30
N ASP A 74 -17.81 -16.81 -6.30
CA ASP A 74 -19.12 -16.17 -6.18
C ASP A 74 -20.23 -17.17 -5.88
N SER A 75 -20.10 -18.41 -6.35
CA SER A 75 -21.07 -19.47 -6.05
C SER A 75 -21.07 -19.85 -4.57
N GLY A 76 -20.03 -19.44 -3.82
CA GLY A 76 -19.86 -19.71 -2.40
C GLY A 76 -19.70 -21.19 -2.06
N GLN A 77 -19.41 -22.05 -3.04
CA GLN A 77 -19.17 -23.47 -2.82
C GLN A 77 -17.90 -23.67 -2.01
N PHE A 78 -16.81 -22.98 -2.36
CA PHE A 78 -15.57 -23.01 -1.60
C PHE A 78 -15.78 -22.50 -0.18
N ALA A 79 -16.51 -21.39 -0.03
CA ALA A 79 -16.82 -20.81 1.28
C ALA A 79 -17.61 -21.77 2.18
N ARG A 80 -18.60 -22.48 1.63
CA ARG A 80 -19.40 -23.50 2.34
C ARG A 80 -18.56 -24.68 2.79
N LYS A 81 -17.70 -25.20 1.90
CA LYS A 81 -16.77 -26.31 2.19
C LYS A 81 -15.75 -25.92 3.27
N GLY A 82 -15.28 -24.68 3.23
CA GLY A 82 -14.21 -24.16 4.08
C GLY A 82 -12.84 -24.73 3.72
N ALA A 83 -11.80 -24.10 4.23
CA ALA A 83 -10.42 -24.49 4.01
C ALA A 83 -9.72 -24.78 5.34
N ALA A 84 -8.80 -25.74 5.35
CA ALA A 84 -7.96 -26.02 6.52
C ALA A 84 -7.07 -24.81 6.84
N LEU A 85 -6.78 -24.56 8.13
CA LEU A 85 -5.90 -23.46 8.55
C LEU A 85 -4.57 -23.42 7.78
N ARG A 86 -3.98 -24.59 7.48
CA ARG A 86 -2.77 -24.66 6.65
C ARG A 86 -2.92 -23.99 5.27
N ARG A 87 -4.08 -24.13 4.62
CA ARG A 87 -4.33 -23.51 3.31
C ARG A 87 -4.49 -22.00 3.42
N TRP A 88 -5.10 -21.51 4.49
CA TRP A 88 -5.15 -20.08 4.80
C TRP A 88 -3.75 -19.48 4.98
N GLN A 89 -2.88 -20.18 5.72
CA GLN A 89 -1.50 -19.78 5.93
C GLN A 89 -0.68 -19.79 4.63
N GLN A 90 -0.92 -20.78 3.76
CA GLN A 90 -0.30 -20.84 2.43
C GLN A 90 -0.72 -19.66 1.55
N LEU A 91 -2.03 -19.36 1.47
CA LEU A 91 -2.53 -18.17 0.76
C LEU A 91 -1.88 -16.89 1.28
N ALA A 92 -1.87 -16.69 2.61
CA ALA A 92 -1.27 -15.51 3.22
C ALA A 92 0.24 -15.42 2.91
N GLY A 93 0.95 -16.56 2.91
CA GLY A 93 2.36 -16.62 2.52
C GLY A 93 2.60 -16.23 1.06
N TRP A 94 1.77 -16.72 0.14
CA TRP A 94 1.84 -16.35 -1.28
C TRP A 94 1.55 -14.87 -1.52
N LEU A 95 0.56 -14.31 -0.84
CA LEU A 95 0.25 -12.88 -0.92
C LEU A 95 1.37 -12.01 -0.30
N ASN A 96 1.91 -12.39 0.86
CA ASN A 96 3.07 -11.68 1.42
C ASN A 96 4.26 -11.68 0.45
N TRP A 97 4.48 -12.81 -0.24
CA TRP A 97 5.52 -12.88 -1.26
C TRP A 97 5.23 -11.95 -2.44
N SER A 98 3.98 -11.92 -2.91
CA SER A 98 3.58 -11.05 -4.02
C SER A 98 3.70 -9.57 -3.68
N PHE A 99 3.63 -9.16 -2.41
CA PHE A 99 3.81 -7.77 -1.99
C PHE A 99 5.21 -7.19 -2.18
N ASN A 100 6.23 -8.02 -2.51
CA ASN A 100 7.50 -7.49 -3.02
C ASN A 100 7.30 -6.80 -4.38
N VAL A 101 6.27 -7.21 -5.13
CA VAL A 101 5.86 -6.63 -6.40
C VAL A 101 4.61 -5.79 -6.23
N TYR A 102 3.67 -6.12 -5.34
CA TYR A 102 2.41 -5.38 -5.18
C TYR A 102 2.25 -4.83 -3.76
N PRO A 103 3.14 -3.95 -3.27
CA PRO A 103 3.16 -3.54 -1.87
C PRO A 103 1.86 -2.86 -1.42
N LEU A 104 1.20 -2.12 -2.33
CA LEU A 104 -0.07 -1.44 -2.05
C LEU A 104 -1.25 -2.41 -1.86
N LEU A 105 -1.10 -3.70 -2.15
CA LEU A 105 -2.17 -4.70 -1.97
C LEU A 105 -2.17 -5.38 -0.59
N ARG A 106 -1.23 -5.01 0.30
CA ARG A 106 -1.17 -5.48 1.70
C ARG A 106 -2.50 -5.43 2.48
N PRO A 107 -3.37 -4.42 2.31
CA PRO A 107 -4.64 -4.35 3.03
C PRO A 107 -5.54 -5.58 2.82
N CYS A 108 -5.36 -6.35 1.73
CA CYS A 108 -6.19 -7.52 1.46
C CYS A 108 -6.07 -8.63 2.51
N LEU A 109 -4.98 -8.65 3.30
CA LEU A 109 -4.77 -9.66 4.33
C LEU A 109 -5.41 -9.33 5.68
N ALA A 110 -5.98 -8.13 5.88
CA ALA A 110 -6.52 -7.73 7.18
C ALA A 110 -7.60 -8.72 7.68
N ASN A 111 -8.63 -8.98 6.86
CA ASN A 111 -9.68 -9.93 7.21
C ASN A 111 -9.20 -11.39 7.21
N VAL A 112 -8.18 -11.72 6.41
CA VAL A 112 -7.56 -13.05 6.37
C VAL A 112 -6.88 -13.37 7.71
N TYR A 113 -6.03 -12.46 8.20
CA TYR A 113 -5.38 -12.62 9.50
C TYR A 113 -6.37 -12.63 10.65
N MET A 114 -7.38 -11.75 10.61
CA MET A 114 -8.43 -11.74 11.63
C MET A 114 -9.21 -13.06 11.67
N LYS A 115 -9.45 -13.70 10.51
CA LYS A 115 -10.07 -15.03 10.48
C LYS A 115 -9.16 -16.14 10.96
N MET A 116 -7.84 -16.03 10.83
CA MET A 116 -6.90 -17.02 11.36
C MET A 116 -6.59 -16.83 12.85
N ARG A 117 -6.79 -15.63 13.39
CA ARG A 117 -6.42 -15.27 14.77
C ARG A 117 -7.03 -16.24 15.80
N GLY A 118 -6.20 -16.69 16.74
CA GLY A 118 -6.59 -17.60 17.82
C GLY A 118 -6.79 -19.06 17.41
N LYS A 119 -6.56 -19.41 16.14
CA LYS A 119 -6.73 -20.79 15.65
C LYS A 119 -5.38 -21.48 15.55
N SER A 120 -5.27 -22.65 16.15
CA SER A 120 -4.02 -23.43 16.24
C SER A 120 -4.10 -24.79 15.55
N ASN A 121 -5.29 -25.36 15.33
CA ASN A 121 -5.45 -26.66 14.68
C ASN A 121 -5.21 -26.56 13.17
N PRO A 122 -4.11 -27.13 12.62
CA PRO A 122 -3.77 -26.99 11.20
C PRO A 122 -4.81 -27.61 10.24
N LYS A 123 -5.53 -28.63 10.70
CA LYS A 123 -6.60 -29.32 9.94
C LYS A 123 -7.99 -28.74 10.20
N GLY A 124 -8.10 -27.79 11.14
CA GLY A 124 -9.35 -27.13 11.46
C GLY A 124 -9.89 -26.37 10.25
N LYS A 125 -11.13 -26.65 9.85
CA LYS A 125 -11.78 -25.98 8.72
C LYS A 125 -12.30 -24.61 9.13
N ILE A 126 -11.91 -23.60 8.37
CA ILE A 126 -12.32 -22.20 8.53
C ILE A 126 -13.03 -21.79 7.24
N ARG A 127 -14.23 -21.24 7.40
CA ARG A 127 -15.02 -20.71 6.27
C ARG A 127 -14.67 -19.25 6.02
N PRO A 128 -14.32 -18.85 4.79
CA PRO A 128 -14.23 -17.45 4.42
C PRO A 128 -15.62 -16.80 4.46
N ASN A 129 -15.66 -15.52 4.84
CA ASN A 129 -16.86 -14.70 4.82
C ASN A 129 -16.77 -13.65 3.69
N ASN A 130 -17.83 -12.88 3.51
CA ASN A 130 -17.88 -11.86 2.45
C ASN A 130 -16.79 -10.79 2.60
N ALA A 131 -16.38 -10.45 3.83
CA ALA A 131 -15.28 -9.50 4.05
C ALA A 131 -13.93 -10.03 3.51
N VAL A 132 -13.60 -11.29 3.81
CA VAL A 132 -12.41 -11.94 3.21
C VAL A 132 -12.53 -12.01 1.70
N ARG A 133 -13.70 -12.39 1.18
CA ARG A 133 -13.91 -12.47 -0.28
C ARG A 133 -13.70 -11.12 -0.95
N SER A 134 -14.34 -10.06 -0.46
CA SER A 134 -14.22 -8.70 -0.98
C SER A 134 -12.78 -8.21 -0.99
N ASP A 135 -12.01 -8.47 0.08
CA ASP A 135 -10.59 -8.10 0.15
C ASP A 135 -9.72 -8.86 -0.85
N LEU A 136 -9.96 -10.17 -1.02
CA LEU A 136 -9.21 -10.98 -1.98
C LEU A 136 -9.60 -10.69 -3.44
N THR A 137 -10.88 -10.43 -3.70
CA THR A 137 -11.37 -9.98 -5.02
C THR A 137 -10.76 -8.64 -5.39
N TRP A 138 -10.70 -7.70 -4.45
CA TRP A 138 -10.02 -6.42 -4.64
C TRP A 138 -8.55 -6.62 -5.05
N ALA A 139 -7.77 -7.39 -4.29
CA ALA A 139 -6.38 -7.66 -4.64
C ALA A 139 -6.23 -8.36 -5.99
N ARG A 140 -7.07 -9.35 -6.28
CA ARG A 140 -7.09 -10.06 -7.56
C ARG A 140 -7.28 -9.11 -8.73
N ASN A 141 -8.26 -8.21 -8.64
CA ASN A 141 -8.57 -7.27 -9.72
C ASN A 141 -7.38 -6.35 -10.01
N HIS A 142 -6.68 -5.85 -8.98
CA HIS A 142 -5.46 -5.08 -9.18
C HIS A 142 -4.31 -5.90 -9.75
N ILE A 143 -4.11 -7.16 -9.32
CA ILE A 143 -3.07 -8.02 -9.90
C ILE A 143 -3.35 -8.29 -11.38
N VAL A 144 -4.60 -8.48 -11.77
CA VAL A 144 -4.98 -8.66 -13.19
C VAL A 144 -4.73 -7.38 -13.99
N ALA A 145 -5.14 -6.22 -13.47
CA ALA A 145 -4.97 -4.93 -14.13
C ALA A 145 -3.51 -4.45 -14.17
N SER A 146 -2.65 -4.94 -13.28
CA SER A 146 -1.28 -4.47 -13.16
C SER A 146 -0.39 -4.94 -14.31
N SER A 147 0.41 -4.01 -14.84
CA SER A 147 1.56 -4.24 -15.72
C SER A 147 2.88 -4.51 -14.96
N GLY A 148 2.84 -4.52 -13.62
CA GLY A 148 3.99 -4.60 -12.73
C GLY A 148 4.33 -3.29 -12.03
N VAL A 149 5.33 -3.30 -11.15
CA VAL A 149 5.86 -2.07 -10.52
C VAL A 149 6.92 -1.46 -11.40
N HIS A 150 6.72 -0.20 -11.80
CA HIS A 150 7.75 0.57 -12.49
C HIS A 150 8.88 0.97 -11.52
N LEU A 151 10.03 0.35 -11.71
CA LEU A 151 11.25 0.37 -10.89
C LEU A 151 11.78 1.79 -10.60
N LEU A 152 11.47 2.76 -11.47
CA LEU A 152 11.95 4.15 -11.37
C LEU A 152 10.87 5.18 -11.03
N LYS A 153 9.58 4.89 -11.21
CA LYS A 153 8.51 5.91 -11.05
C LYS A 153 8.01 6.07 -9.62
N CYS A 154 8.10 5.01 -8.82
CA CYS A 154 7.78 5.04 -7.38
C CYS A 154 9.05 5.06 -6.50
N ALA A 155 10.20 5.39 -7.10
CA ALA A 155 11.51 5.30 -6.47
C ALA A 155 11.65 6.25 -5.28
N HIS A 156 12.36 5.76 -4.27
CA HIS A 156 12.84 6.44 -3.07
C HIS A 156 13.00 7.97 -3.26
N TRP A 157 12.08 8.74 -2.69
CA TRP A 157 12.11 10.20 -2.63
C TRP A 157 12.11 10.67 -1.18
N ASP A 158 12.81 11.76 -0.87
CA ASP A 158 12.79 12.36 0.45
C ASP A 158 11.43 13.05 0.69
N PRO A 159 10.63 12.59 1.67
CA PRO A 159 9.32 13.17 1.93
C PRO A 159 9.33 14.61 2.44
N HIS A 160 10.46 15.12 2.91
CA HIS A 160 10.59 16.50 3.37
C HIS A 160 10.98 17.45 2.25
N ASP A 161 11.87 17.03 1.36
CA ASP A 161 12.49 17.91 0.36
C ASP A 161 11.97 17.71 -1.06
N GLU A 162 11.43 16.52 -1.38
CA GLU A 162 11.05 16.15 -2.74
C GLU A 162 9.54 15.99 -2.94
N ALA A 163 8.73 16.37 -1.94
CA ALA A 163 7.27 16.35 -2.06
C ALA A 163 6.77 17.41 -3.06
N ASP A 164 5.91 17.02 -4.00
CA ASP A 164 5.26 17.97 -4.91
C ASP A 164 4.15 18.75 -4.16
N ILE A 165 3.58 18.13 -3.13
CA ILE A 165 2.60 18.73 -2.23
C ILE A 165 2.83 18.27 -0.79
N THR A 166 2.60 19.18 0.16
CA THR A 166 2.64 18.89 1.59
C THR A 166 1.31 19.24 2.23
N VAL A 167 0.73 18.27 2.92
CA VAL A 167 -0.54 18.39 3.63
C VAL A 167 -0.33 18.08 5.12
N PHE A 168 -1.00 18.81 5.98
CA PHE A 168 -1.04 18.57 7.43
C PHE A 168 -2.48 18.19 7.80
N CYS A 169 -2.67 17.04 8.41
CA CYS A 169 -3.96 16.48 8.79
C CYS A 169 -4.09 16.43 10.32
N ASP A 170 -5.32 16.59 10.80
CA ASP A 170 -5.68 16.47 12.19
C ASP A 170 -7.17 16.13 12.32
N ALA A 171 -7.54 15.40 13.37
CA ALA A 171 -8.92 15.21 13.76
C ALA A 171 -9.14 15.51 15.24
N SER A 172 -10.31 16.01 15.56
CA SER A 172 -10.77 16.26 16.92
C SER A 172 -12.11 15.57 17.17
N LEU A 173 -12.65 15.74 18.39
CA LEU A 173 -14.02 15.31 18.69
C LEU A 173 -15.09 16.12 17.94
N GLN A 174 -14.73 17.29 17.42
CA GLN A 174 -15.67 18.19 16.71
C GLN A 174 -15.65 17.98 15.20
N GLY A 175 -14.46 17.80 14.63
CA GLY A 175 -14.27 17.80 13.19
C GLY A 175 -12.94 17.20 12.74
N MET A 176 -12.75 17.20 11.44
CA MET A 176 -11.50 16.87 10.76
C MET A 176 -11.02 18.11 10.03
N GLY A 177 -9.71 18.34 10.02
CA GLY A 177 -9.10 19.48 9.38
C GLY A 177 -7.82 19.09 8.67
N PHE A 178 -7.61 19.60 7.46
CA PHE A 178 -6.32 19.49 6.81
C PHE A 178 -5.91 20.76 6.07
N TRP A 179 -4.62 21.06 6.10
CA TRP A 179 -4.04 22.25 5.50
C TRP A 179 -3.06 21.87 4.40
N ILE A 180 -3.32 22.38 3.19
CA ILE A 180 -2.42 22.26 2.04
C ILE A 180 -1.49 23.48 2.04
N LYS A 181 -0.23 23.25 2.42
CA LYS A 181 0.75 24.31 2.69
C LYS A 181 1.02 25.19 1.47
N SER A 182 1.26 24.59 0.30
CA SER A 182 1.62 25.31 -0.93
C SER A 182 0.50 26.21 -1.46
N LEU A 183 -0.76 25.85 -1.20
CA LEU A 183 -1.94 26.61 -1.64
C LEU A 183 -2.47 27.58 -0.58
N ASN A 184 -1.91 27.52 0.63
CA ASN A 184 -2.47 28.11 1.84
C ASN A 184 -3.99 27.88 1.94
N LEU A 185 -4.40 26.62 1.78
CA LEU A 185 -5.80 26.21 1.74
C LEU A 185 -6.09 25.30 2.94
N GLY A 186 -6.96 25.77 3.84
CA GLY A 186 -7.49 25.02 4.96
C GLY A 186 -8.82 24.38 4.60
N LEU A 187 -8.91 23.07 4.79
CA LEU A 187 -10.12 22.28 4.58
C LEU A 187 -10.62 21.73 5.91
N TYR A 188 -11.93 21.75 6.10
CA TYR A 188 -12.57 21.24 7.32
C TYR A 188 -13.86 20.48 7.01
N ALA A 189 -14.21 19.53 7.88
CA ALA A 189 -15.47 18.79 7.83
C ALA A 189 -15.87 18.36 9.24
N ASP A 190 -17.15 18.08 9.44
CA ASP A 190 -17.60 17.40 10.66
C ASP A 190 -17.08 15.97 10.69
N THR A 191 -16.88 15.44 11.90
CA THR A 191 -16.72 13.99 12.09
C THR A 191 -17.98 13.26 11.65
N ILE A 192 -17.83 12.04 11.15
CA ILE A 192 -18.96 11.17 10.85
C ILE A 192 -19.28 10.31 12.08
N ASP A 193 -20.56 10.04 12.34
CA ASP A 193 -20.94 9.20 13.48
C ASP A 193 -20.37 7.79 13.29
N THR A 194 -19.30 7.49 14.03
CA THR A 194 -18.69 6.17 14.06
C THR A 194 -18.86 5.61 15.47
N GLN A 195 -19.98 4.94 15.75
CA GLN A 195 -20.18 4.23 17.00
C GLN A 195 -18.94 3.36 17.34
N GLY A 196 -18.30 3.57 18.50
CA GLY A 196 -17.25 2.69 19.03
C GLY A 196 -15.98 3.36 19.60
N GLU A 197 -15.10 2.51 20.14
CA GLU A 197 -13.97 2.86 21.01
C GLU A 197 -12.75 3.49 20.30
N GLU A 198 -12.72 3.50 18.96
CA GLU A 198 -11.61 4.01 18.14
C GLU A 198 -11.97 5.32 17.40
N PHE A 199 -12.91 6.12 17.93
CA PHE A 199 -13.46 7.29 17.24
C PHE A 199 -12.38 8.25 16.70
N ILE A 200 -11.44 8.67 17.56
CA ILE A 200 -10.42 9.64 17.16
C ILE A 200 -9.46 9.06 16.11
N PHE A 201 -8.98 7.83 16.33
CA PHE A 201 -8.06 7.16 15.42
C PHE A 201 -8.68 6.91 14.04
N PHE A 202 -9.97 6.56 14.01
CA PHE A 202 -10.71 6.45 12.77
C PHE A 202 -10.77 7.77 12.01
N HIS A 203 -11.06 8.88 12.69
CA HIS A 203 -11.15 10.20 12.06
C HIS A 203 -9.79 10.75 11.63
N GLU A 204 -8.72 10.48 12.38
CA GLU A 204 -7.35 10.78 11.95
C GLU A 204 -7.02 10.06 10.63
N SER A 205 -7.33 8.76 10.57
CA SER A 205 -7.12 7.96 9.36
C SER A 205 -7.99 8.43 8.19
N LEU A 206 -9.26 8.76 8.46
CA LEU A 206 -10.19 9.29 7.47
C LEU A 206 -9.79 10.68 6.99
N CYS A 207 -9.19 11.51 7.84
CA CYS A 207 -8.67 12.82 7.46
C CYS A 207 -7.54 12.68 6.43
N VAL A 208 -6.61 11.75 6.66
CA VAL A 208 -5.54 11.43 5.68
C VAL A 208 -6.13 10.97 4.34
N LEU A 209 -7.12 10.07 4.36
CA LEU A 209 -7.80 9.65 3.12
C LEU A 209 -8.56 10.81 2.45
N SER A 210 -9.19 11.69 3.23
CA SER A 210 -9.90 12.85 2.70
C SER A 210 -8.95 13.82 2.00
N ALA A 211 -7.74 14.00 2.52
CA ALA A 211 -6.69 14.77 1.86
C ALA A 211 -6.26 14.13 0.53
N LEU A 212 -6.03 12.80 0.50
CA LEU A 212 -5.73 12.07 -0.73
C LEU A 212 -6.84 12.21 -1.78
N HIS A 213 -8.08 11.99 -1.37
CA HIS A 213 -9.25 12.10 -2.24
C HIS A 213 -9.44 13.53 -2.76
N TYR A 214 -9.20 14.55 -1.93
CA TYR A 214 -9.26 15.95 -2.36
C TYR A 214 -8.20 16.25 -3.42
N MET A 215 -6.96 15.78 -3.21
CA MET A 215 -5.88 15.97 -4.20
C MET A 215 -6.20 15.28 -5.52
N ASP A 216 -6.74 14.06 -5.48
CA ASP A 216 -7.11 13.30 -6.66
C ASP A 216 -8.22 13.98 -7.48
N VAL A 217 -9.31 14.38 -6.83
CA VAL A 217 -10.50 14.92 -7.51
C VAL A 217 -10.34 16.40 -7.90
N GLU A 218 -9.75 17.23 -7.03
CA GLU A 218 -9.81 18.68 -7.17
C GLU A 218 -8.52 19.30 -7.70
N LEU A 219 -7.37 18.66 -7.46
CA LEU A 219 -6.06 19.20 -7.85
C LEU A 219 -5.43 18.44 -9.02
N GLY A 220 -5.91 17.23 -9.29
CA GLY A 220 -5.17 16.23 -10.07
C GLY A 220 -4.05 15.66 -9.21
N MET A 221 -4.04 14.34 -9.00
CA MET A 221 -3.17 13.73 -8.02
C MET A 221 -1.67 13.98 -8.32
N PRO A 222 -0.90 14.59 -7.40
CA PRO A 222 0.53 14.79 -7.59
C PRO A 222 1.30 13.47 -7.51
N ARG A 223 2.45 13.41 -8.20
CA ARG A 223 3.29 12.22 -8.21
C ARG A 223 3.83 11.87 -6.83
N ARG A 224 4.14 12.87 -6.00
CA ARG A 224 4.70 12.71 -4.65
C ARG A 224 3.96 13.59 -3.64
N ALA A 225 3.15 12.96 -2.79
CA ALA A 225 2.42 13.65 -1.72
C ALA A 225 2.95 13.28 -0.34
N THR A 226 3.32 14.29 0.46
CA THR A 226 3.63 14.09 1.89
C THR A 226 2.47 14.56 2.73
N ILE A 227 2.00 13.69 3.62
CA ILE A 227 0.92 13.98 4.56
C ILE A 227 1.46 13.84 5.98
N PHE A 228 1.38 14.91 6.75
CA PHE A 228 1.76 14.95 8.14
C PHE A 228 0.53 14.76 9.04
N THR A 229 0.67 13.99 10.11
CA THR A 229 -0.33 13.86 11.20
C THR A 229 0.44 13.69 12.51
N ASP A 230 -0.14 14.12 13.62
CA ASP A 230 0.43 13.90 14.95
C ASP A 230 -0.04 12.58 15.59
N ASN A 231 -0.84 11.78 14.87
CA ASN A 231 -1.29 10.48 15.33
C ASN A 231 -0.36 9.35 14.86
N SER A 232 0.45 8.81 15.78
CA SER A 232 1.38 7.72 15.47
C SER A 232 0.69 6.44 14.98
N ASN A 233 -0.51 6.12 15.48
CA ASN A 233 -1.24 4.94 15.01
C ASN A 233 -1.63 5.10 13.53
N THR A 234 -2.02 6.31 13.10
CA THR A 234 -2.31 6.62 11.70
C THR A 234 -1.05 6.46 10.85
N VAL A 235 0.08 6.99 11.31
CA VAL A 235 1.38 6.82 10.63
C VAL A 235 1.71 5.33 10.46
N ASP A 236 1.54 4.53 11.52
CA ASP A 236 1.88 3.11 11.52
C ASP A 236 1.04 2.30 10.52
N ILE A 237 -0.28 2.53 10.46
CA ILE A 237 -1.15 1.79 9.52
C ILE A 237 -0.90 2.17 8.06
N PHE A 238 -0.61 3.42 7.75
CA PHE A 238 -0.36 3.86 6.37
C PHE A 238 1.02 3.43 5.88
N ASN A 239 2.01 3.31 6.77
CA ASN A 239 3.34 2.81 6.42
C ASN A 239 3.41 1.28 6.35
N SER A 240 2.69 0.58 7.23
CA SER A 240 2.63 -0.88 7.20
C SER A 240 1.64 -1.42 6.16
N LEU A 241 0.61 -0.63 5.82
CA LEU A 241 -0.58 -1.00 5.07
C LEU A 241 -1.32 -2.20 5.68
N ALA A 242 -1.31 -2.26 7.01
CA ALA A 242 -1.99 -3.27 7.81
C ALA A 242 -2.82 -2.59 8.90
N ALA A 243 -4.11 -2.89 8.96
CA ALA A 243 -5.00 -2.32 9.96
C ALA A 243 -6.06 -3.31 10.42
N SER A 244 -6.82 -2.92 11.44
CA SER A 244 -8.02 -3.64 11.85
C SER A 244 -9.07 -3.62 10.72
N PRO A 245 -10.01 -4.58 10.65
CA PRO A 245 -11.06 -4.58 9.63
C PRO A 245 -11.90 -3.31 9.58
N ARG A 246 -12.01 -2.56 10.70
CA ARG A 246 -12.73 -1.29 10.77
C ARG A 246 -12.05 -0.19 9.97
N ILE A 247 -10.72 -0.16 10.00
CA ILE A 247 -9.89 0.88 9.36
C ILE A 247 -9.45 0.45 7.95
N ASN A 248 -9.39 -0.86 7.68
CA ASN A 248 -8.92 -1.40 6.40
C ASN A 248 -9.57 -0.78 5.14
N PRO A 249 -10.87 -0.44 5.12
CA PRO A 249 -11.47 0.23 3.97
C PRO A 249 -10.83 1.60 3.65
N ILE A 250 -10.36 2.33 4.67
CA ILE A 250 -9.62 3.59 4.49
C ILE A 250 -8.31 3.33 3.74
N LEU A 251 -7.56 2.30 4.15
CA LEU A 251 -6.30 1.93 3.51
C LEU A 251 -6.49 1.45 2.07
N LYS A 252 -7.52 0.63 1.81
CA LYS A 252 -7.86 0.17 0.46
C LYS A 252 -8.16 1.35 -0.46
N ALA A 253 -9.03 2.27 -0.04
CA ALA A 253 -9.36 3.47 -0.82
C ALA A 253 -8.13 4.36 -1.07
N ALA A 254 -7.24 4.51 -0.09
CA ALA A 254 -5.98 5.24 -0.29
C ALA A 254 -5.04 4.55 -1.28
N CYS A 255 -4.98 3.22 -1.25
CA CYS A 255 -4.19 2.43 -2.20
C CYS A 255 -4.79 2.49 -3.61
N ASP A 256 -6.12 2.51 -3.75
CA ASP A 256 -6.80 2.66 -5.04
C ASP A 256 -6.42 3.97 -5.71
N ILE A 257 -6.52 5.09 -4.97
CA ILE A 257 -6.08 6.41 -5.46
C ILE A 257 -4.62 6.37 -5.94
N ALA A 258 -3.72 5.77 -5.15
CA ALA A 258 -2.31 5.68 -5.50
C ALA A 258 -2.05 4.81 -6.74
N LEU A 259 -2.74 3.67 -6.86
CA LEU A 259 -2.61 2.75 -7.98
C LEU A 259 -3.17 3.35 -9.28
N GLU A 260 -4.35 3.97 -9.22
CA GLU A 260 -5.03 4.55 -10.38
C GLU A 260 -4.31 5.78 -10.92
N SER A 261 -3.83 6.65 -10.03
CA SER A 261 -3.10 7.86 -10.42
C SER A 261 -1.60 7.62 -10.68
N CYS A 262 -1.09 6.42 -10.44
CA CYS A 262 0.35 6.10 -10.45
C CYS A 262 1.16 7.06 -9.54
N SER A 263 0.60 7.44 -8.39
CA SER A 263 1.18 8.41 -7.45
C SER A 263 1.75 7.72 -6.21
N GLY A 264 2.81 8.29 -5.67
CA GLY A 264 3.35 7.92 -4.36
C GLY A 264 2.87 8.88 -3.28
N PHE A 265 2.43 8.34 -2.14
CA PHE A 265 2.20 9.14 -0.94
C PHE A 265 2.99 8.58 0.25
N LYS A 266 3.33 9.46 1.20
CA LYS A 266 3.95 9.10 2.47
C LYS A 266 3.24 9.80 3.61
N VAL A 267 2.91 9.04 4.65
CA VAL A 267 2.32 9.57 5.88
C VAL A 267 3.39 9.61 6.96
N LEU A 268 3.64 10.79 7.50
CA LEU A 268 4.70 11.07 8.46
C LEU A 268 4.18 11.66 9.76
N PHE A 269 4.88 11.35 10.84
CA PHE A 269 4.61 11.96 12.13
C PHE A 269 5.10 13.42 12.14
N VAL A 270 4.29 14.30 12.70
CA VAL A 270 4.67 15.66 13.11
C VAL A 270 4.28 15.88 14.57
N PRO A 271 5.12 16.50 15.42
CA PRO A 271 4.69 16.87 16.77
C PRO A 271 3.48 17.81 16.73
N GLY A 272 2.48 17.63 17.60
CA GLY A 272 1.27 18.47 17.61
C GLY A 272 1.55 19.97 17.74
N ILE A 273 2.63 20.37 18.43
CA ILE A 273 3.10 21.78 18.50
C ILE A 273 3.47 22.36 17.13
N ASN A 274 3.79 21.52 16.16
CA ASN A 274 4.08 21.87 14.77
C ASN A 274 2.88 21.60 13.83
N ASN A 275 1.75 21.08 14.34
CA ASN A 275 0.52 20.77 13.58
C ASN A 275 -0.62 21.77 13.85
N GLN A 276 -0.31 22.95 14.39
CA GLN A 276 -1.32 23.85 14.98
C GLN A 276 -2.38 24.37 14.00
N ILE A 277 -2.06 24.49 12.71
CA ILE A 277 -3.04 24.94 11.70
C ILE A 277 -4.09 23.84 11.48
N ALA A 278 -3.66 22.58 11.34
CA ALA A 278 -4.59 21.46 11.18
C ALA A 278 -5.44 21.25 12.44
N ASP A 279 -4.84 21.34 13.64
CA ASP A 279 -5.56 21.31 14.93
C ASP A 279 -6.60 22.43 15.06
N ALA A 280 -6.28 23.65 14.62
CA ALA A 280 -7.25 24.74 14.59
C ALA A 280 -8.41 24.45 13.62
N LEU A 281 -8.11 23.92 12.44
CA LEU A 281 -9.13 23.54 11.44
C LEU A 281 -10.04 22.42 11.92
N SER A 282 -9.50 21.38 12.58
CA SER A 282 -10.25 20.23 13.08
C SER A 282 -11.20 20.59 14.23
N ARG A 283 -10.97 21.73 14.90
CA ARG A 283 -11.78 22.30 15.99
C ARG A 283 -12.64 23.48 15.57
N PHE A 284 -12.68 23.80 14.27
CA PHE A 284 -13.35 24.98 13.72
C PHE A 284 -12.90 26.32 14.35
N ASP A 285 -11.67 26.38 14.86
CA ASP A 285 -11.04 27.60 15.37
C ASP A 285 -10.39 28.38 14.21
N PHE A 286 -11.25 28.94 13.36
CA PHE A 286 -10.85 29.61 12.13
C PHE A 286 -10.06 30.90 12.38
N ASP A 287 -10.30 31.57 13.52
CA ASP A 287 -9.55 32.75 13.93
C ASP A 287 -8.10 32.38 14.25
N ARG A 288 -7.88 31.30 15.01
CA ARG A 288 -6.52 30.77 15.26
C ARG A 288 -5.85 30.31 13.97
N ALA A 289 -6.56 29.60 13.09
CA ALA A 289 -6.02 29.17 11.80
C ALA A 289 -5.57 30.38 10.94
N THR A 290 -6.37 31.44 10.90
CA THR A 290 -6.06 32.68 10.17
C THR A 290 -4.91 33.45 10.81
N SER A 291 -4.80 33.45 12.14
CA SER A 291 -3.68 34.07 12.84
C SER A 291 -2.36 33.32 12.60
N LEU A 292 -2.40 31.98 12.53
CA LEU A 292 -1.22 31.15 12.29
C LEU A 292 -0.80 31.16 10.81
N SER A 293 -1.76 31.25 9.90
CA SER A 293 -1.52 31.35 8.45
C SER A 293 -2.34 32.48 7.82
N PRO A 294 -1.82 33.72 7.85
CA PRO A 294 -2.53 34.87 7.28
C PRO A 294 -2.92 34.64 5.82
N GLY A 295 -4.16 34.96 5.48
CA GLY A 295 -4.70 34.79 4.13
C GLY A 295 -5.07 33.35 3.75
N ILE A 296 -5.13 32.44 4.72
CA ILE A 296 -5.62 31.06 4.50
C ILE A 296 -7.02 31.09 3.90
N LYS A 297 -7.23 30.32 2.83
CA LYS A 297 -8.54 30.10 2.24
C LYS A 297 -9.20 28.94 2.97
N LEU A 298 -10.43 29.13 3.46
CA LEU A 298 -11.16 28.08 4.17
C LEU A 298 -12.22 27.47 3.27
N ARG A 299 -12.26 26.14 3.20
CA ARG A 299 -13.27 25.38 2.44
C ARG A 299 -13.77 24.20 3.23
N ARG A 300 -15.05 23.89 3.06
CA ARG A 300 -15.62 22.67 3.61
C ARG A 300 -15.42 21.52 2.63
N PHE A 301 -15.11 20.32 3.13
CA PHE A 301 -15.06 19.10 2.33
C PHE A 301 -16.09 18.08 2.80
N THR A 302 -16.38 17.09 1.95
CA THR A 302 -17.20 15.93 2.30
C THR A 302 -16.30 14.71 2.46
N PRO A 303 -16.21 14.11 3.66
CA PRO A 303 -15.36 12.94 3.88
C PRO A 303 -15.81 11.74 3.01
N PRO A 304 -14.88 10.96 2.44
CA PRO A 304 -15.21 9.74 1.70
C PRO A 304 -16.00 8.74 2.54
N ARG A 305 -17.02 8.11 1.97
CA ARG A 305 -17.84 7.09 2.64
C ARG A 305 -17.29 5.70 2.34
N VAL A 306 -16.36 5.22 3.16
CA VAL A 306 -15.67 3.93 2.94
C VAL A 306 -16.18 2.76 3.78
N THR A 307 -17.03 3.00 4.78
CA THR A 307 -17.51 1.97 5.73
C THR A 307 -18.94 1.47 5.45
N LEU A 308 -19.61 2.00 4.43
CA LEU A 308 -20.89 1.46 3.97
C LEU A 308 -20.57 0.44 2.89
N GLY A 309 -20.73 -0.84 3.23
CA GLY A 309 -20.68 -1.92 2.23
C GLY A 309 -21.55 -1.55 1.04
N GLU A 310 -21.06 -1.87 -0.16
CA GLU A 310 -21.82 -1.71 -1.39
C GLU A 310 -23.26 -2.20 -1.17
N HIS A 311 -24.21 -1.27 -1.28
CA HIS A 311 -25.59 -1.64 -1.51
C HIS A 311 -25.64 -2.28 -2.90
N LEU A 312 -25.60 -3.62 -2.91
CA LEU A 312 -26.17 -4.46 -3.95
C LEU A 312 -27.20 -5.38 -3.29
#